data_AF-A0A2U1KD39-F1
#
_entry.id   AF-A0A2U1KD39-F1
#
_cell.length_a   1.000
_cell.length_b   1.000
_cell.length_c   1.000
_cell.angle_alpha   90.00
_cell.angle_beta   90.00
_cell.angle_gamma   90.00
#
_symmetry.space_group_name_H-M   'P 1'
#
loop_
_entity.id
_entity.type
_entity.pdbx_description
1 polymer ?
#
loop_
_entity_poly.entity_id
_entity_poly.type
_entity_poly.pdbx_seq_one_letter_code
_entity_poly.pdbx_strand_id
1 'polypeptide(L)'
;MLTCFQTSVISSSMFLTAMAANPLSVNLTFNTIKQTIGWTDWAVAAIVPGLVSLIVVPLILYIIYPPSVKSSPDAPKLAKEKLEKMGPMTKNEIIMGGTLLLTVCVD
;
A
#
# COMPACT_ATOMS: atom_id res chain seq x y z
N MET A 1 -8.92 6.09 7.05
CA MET A 1 -9.36 4.88 6.31
C MET A 1 -9.46 5.14 4.81
N LEU A 2 -10.16 6.20 4.36
CA LEU A 2 -10.28 6.54 2.93
C LEU A 2 -8.92 6.72 2.22
N THR A 3 -7.98 7.44 2.83
CA THR A 3 -6.63 7.62 2.28
C THR A 3 -5.91 6.28 2.09
N CYS A 4 -5.94 5.39 3.10
CA CYS A 4 -5.34 4.06 3.01
C CYS A 4 -5.94 3.22 1.89
N PHE A 5 -7.26 3.25 1.74
CA PHE A 5 -7.94 2.54 0.66
C PHE A 5 -7.50 3.06 -0.72
N GLN A 6 -7.50 4.39 -0.90
CA GLN A 6 -7.11 4.99 -2.19
C GLN A 6 -5.63 4.76 -2.51
N THR A 7 -4.74 4.82 -1.52
CA THR A 7 -3.32 4.48 -1.74
C THR A 7 -3.15 3.01 -2.12
N SER A 8 -3.95 2.10 -1.55
CA SER A 8 -3.94 0.68 -1.92
C SER A 8 -4.36 0.48 -3.37
N VAL A 9 -5.42 1.16 -3.82
CA VAL A 9 -5.88 1.10 -5.22
C VAL A 9 -4.80 1.59 -6.18
N ILE A 10 -4.12 2.69 -5.83
CA ILE A 10 -3.02 3.24 -6.65
C ILE A 10 -1.89 2.21 -6.75
N SER A 11 -1.37 1.69 -5.63
CA SER A 11 -0.31 0.68 -5.67
C SER A 11 -0.74 -0.60 -6.41
N SER A 12 -2.00 -1.01 -6.26
CA SER A 12 -2.56 -2.15 -7.00
C SER A 12 -2.58 -1.92 -8.51
N SER A 13 -2.75 -0.68 -8.97
CA SER A 13 -2.70 -0.35 -10.41
C SER A 13 -1.27 -0.26 -10.96
N MET A 14 -0.28 0.00 -10.11
CA MET A 14 1.12 0.20 -10.53
C MET A 14 1.82 -1.09 -10.96
N PHE A 15 1.38 -2.24 -10.46
CA PHE A 15 2.01 -3.53 -10.72
C PHE A 15 1.05 -4.51 -11.34
N LEU A 16 1.47 -5.16 -12.42
CA LEU A 16 0.66 -6.13 -13.15
C LEU A 16 0.16 -7.29 -12.28
N THR A 17 0.89 -7.66 -11.22
CA THR A 17 0.52 -8.79 -10.35
C THR A 17 -0.25 -8.38 -9.10
N ALA A 18 -0.41 -7.08 -8.83
CA ALA A 18 -0.96 -6.62 -7.55
C ALA A 18 -2.49 -6.71 -7.45
N MET A 19 -3.20 -7.02 -8.54
CA MET A 19 -4.64 -7.25 -8.56
C MET A 19 -5.02 -8.17 -9.71
N ALA A 20 -5.95 -9.11 -9.48
CA ALA A 20 -6.44 -10.04 -10.51
C ALA A 20 -7.00 -9.36 -11.78
N ALA A 21 -7.47 -8.11 -11.66
CA ALA A 21 -7.95 -7.33 -12.80
C ALA A 21 -6.83 -6.97 -13.79
N ASN A 22 -5.58 -6.80 -13.34
CA ASN A 22 -4.50 -6.33 -14.20
C ASN A 22 -4.06 -7.40 -15.22
N PRO A 23 -3.82 -8.68 -14.84
CA PRO A 23 -3.57 -9.74 -15.82
C PRO A 23 -4.77 -9.96 -16.75
N LEU A 24 -6.00 -9.76 -16.26
CA LEU A 24 -7.19 -9.82 -17.10
C LEU A 24 -7.14 -8.74 -18.20
N SER A 25 -6.78 -7.50 -17.86
CA SER A 25 -6.60 -6.42 -18.85
C SER A 25 -5.54 -6.76 -19.91
N VAL A 26 -4.43 -7.39 -19.52
CA VAL A 26 -3.40 -7.87 -20.48
C VAL A 26 -3.95 -8.96 -21.39
N ASN A 27 -4.67 -9.94 -20.84
CA ASN A 27 -5.31 -11.00 -21.64
C ASN A 27 -6.32 -10.44 -22.64
N LEU A 28 -7.15 -9.48 -22.22
CA LEU A 28 -8.11 -8.80 -23.10
C LEU A 28 -7.39 -8.04 -24.21
N THR A 29 -6.33 -7.31 -23.88
CA THR A 29 -5.51 -6.57 -24.86
C THR A 29 -4.93 -7.50 -25.92
N PHE A 30 -4.37 -8.64 -25.50
CA PHE A 30 -3.86 -9.64 -26.41
C PHE A 30 -4.97 -10.21 -27.31
N ASN A 31 -6.13 -10.52 -26.74
CA ASN A 31 -7.23 -11.11 -27.50
C ASN A 31 -7.82 -10.14 -28.54
N THR A 32 -7.91 -8.85 -28.21
CA THR A 32 -8.52 -7.82 -29.07
C THR A 32 -7.57 -7.27 -30.13
N ILE A 33 -6.34 -6.89 -29.76
CA ILE A 33 -5.41 -6.18 -30.67
C ILE A 33 -4.10 -6.93 -30.92
N LYS A 34 -3.97 -8.17 -30.41
CA LYS A 34 -2.79 -9.03 -30.58
C LYS A 34 -1.49 -8.42 -30.04
N GLN A 35 -1.58 -7.51 -29.06
CA GLN A 35 -0.44 -6.92 -28.37
C GLN A 35 -0.20 -7.62 -27.04
N THR A 36 1.04 -8.00 -26.79
CA THR A 36 1.50 -8.54 -25.51
C THR A 36 2.04 -7.42 -24.64
N ILE A 37 1.60 -7.35 -23.39
CA ILE A 37 2.14 -6.42 -22.39
C ILE A 37 2.83 -7.24 -21.31
N GLY A 38 4.14 -7.06 -21.18
CA GLY A 38 4.93 -7.69 -20.13
C GLY A 38 4.78 -6.97 -18.79
N TRP A 39 5.28 -7.61 -17.73
CA TRP A 39 5.32 -7.01 -16.39
C TRP A 39 6.12 -5.69 -16.40
N THR A 40 7.28 -5.68 -17.06
CA THR A 40 8.15 -4.50 -17.15
C THR A 40 7.50 -3.36 -17.94
N ASP A 41 6.85 -3.68 -19.06
CA ASP A 41 6.15 -2.67 -19.88
C ASP A 41 5.06 -1.98 -19.06
N TRP A 42 4.27 -2.77 -18.31
CA TRP A 42 3.25 -2.25 -17.40
C TRP A 42 3.88 -1.37 -16.31
N ALA A 43 4.89 -1.88 -15.61
CA ALA A 43 5.51 -1.16 -14.50
C ALA A 43 6.13 0.17 -14.95
N VAL A 44 6.83 0.20 -16.08
CA VAL A 44 7.42 1.42 -16.64
C VAL A 44 6.34 2.41 -17.09
N ALA A 45 5.26 1.93 -17.70
CA ALA A 45 4.14 2.79 -18.08
C ALA A 45 3.39 3.36 -16.86
N ALA A 46 3.24 2.55 -15.80
CA ALA A 46 2.43 2.88 -14.63
C ALA A 46 3.21 3.64 -13.53
N ILE A 47 4.55 3.59 -13.51
CA ILE A 47 5.34 4.19 -12.41
C ILE A 47 5.16 5.70 -12.31
N VAL A 48 5.23 6.43 -13.43
CA VAL A 48 5.09 7.89 -13.45
C VAL A 48 3.70 8.33 -12.98
N PRO A 49 2.59 7.88 -13.60
CA PRO A 49 1.25 8.25 -13.14
C PRO A 49 0.94 7.72 -11.73
N GLY A 50 1.48 6.56 -11.36
CA GLY A 50 1.34 5.97 -10.03
C GLY A 50 1.99 6.81 -8.93
N LEU A 51 3.24 7.21 -9.11
CA LEU A 51 3.96 8.08 -8.16
C LEU A 51 3.30 9.46 -8.03
N VAL A 52 2.85 10.04 -9.15
CA VAL A 52 2.08 11.29 -9.13
C VAL A 52 0.80 11.09 -8.31
N SER A 53 0.08 10.00 -8.53
CA SER A 53 -1.16 9.71 -7.79
C SER A 53 -0.93 9.47 -6.30
N LEU A 54 0.16 8.79 -5.93
CA LEU A 54 0.53 8.55 -4.52
C LEU A 54 0.80 9.84 -3.74
N ILE A 55 1.14 10.94 -4.42
CA ILE A 55 1.33 12.25 -3.79
C ILE A 55 0.01 13.04 -3.86
N VAL A 56 -0.56 13.16 -5.06
CA VAL A 56 -1.70 14.05 -5.33
C VAL A 56 -2.96 13.58 -4.62
N VAL A 57 -3.27 12.28 -4.65
CA VAL A 57 -4.54 11.76 -4.10
C VAL A 57 -4.59 11.94 -2.57
N PRO A 58 -3.57 11.58 -1.78
CA PRO A 58 -3.59 11.86 -0.35
C PRO A 58 -3.71 13.34 -0.01
N LEU A 59 -3.06 14.22 -0.78
CA LEU A 59 -3.15 15.68 -0.58
C LEU A 59 -4.56 16.20 -0.85
N ILE A 60 -5.19 15.77 -1.95
CA ILE A 60 -6.57 16.11 -2.26
C ILE A 60 -7.51 15.62 -1.14
N LEU A 61 -7.35 14.38 -0.70
CA LEU A 61 -8.16 13.83 0.39
C LEU A 61 -7.94 14.58 1.70
N TYR A 62 -6.72 15.03 1.99
CA TYR A 62 -6.44 15.85 3.17
C TYR A 62 -7.18 17.19 3.15
N ILE A 63 -7.40 17.76 1.97
CA ILE A 63 -8.13 19.02 1.80
C ILE A 63 -9.65 18.80 1.86
N ILE A 64 -10.17 17.78 1.15
CA ILE A 64 -11.62 17.52 1.05
C ILE A 64 -12.17 16.87 2.33
N TYR A 65 -11.40 15.95 2.92
CA TYR A 65 -11.76 15.19 4.11
C TYR A 65 -10.68 15.37 5.19
N PRO A 66 -10.53 16.60 5.71
CA PRO A 66 -9.49 16.88 6.69
C PRO A 66 -9.70 16.01 7.94
N PRO A 67 -8.60 15.47 8.52
CA PRO A 67 -8.71 14.71 9.76
C PRO A 67 -9.15 15.63 10.90
N SER A 68 -9.94 15.08 11.82
CA SER A 68 -10.41 15.80 13.03
C SER A 68 -9.26 16.18 13.96
N VAL A 69 -8.19 15.37 13.99
CA VAL A 69 -6.97 15.62 14.75
C VAL A 69 -5.80 15.78 13.78
N LYS A 70 -5.24 16.99 13.70
CA LYS A 70 -4.11 17.33 12.80
C LYS A 70 -2.76 17.35 13.50
N SER A 71 -2.75 17.55 14.82
CA SER A 71 -1.55 17.54 15.64
C SER A 71 -1.85 16.89 16.97
N SER A 72 -0.95 16.03 17.41
CA SER A 72 -0.97 15.44 18.76
C SER A 72 0.45 15.53 19.31
N PRO A 73 0.83 16.67 19.91
CA PRO A 73 2.19 16.90 20.40
C PRO A 73 2.58 15.89 21.50
N ASP A 74 1.61 15.35 22.23
CA ASP A 74 1.81 14.34 23.25
C ASP A 74 1.91 12.91 22.70
N ALA A 75 1.57 12.67 21.44
CA ALA A 75 1.57 11.32 20.86
C ALA A 75 2.94 10.61 20.96
N PRO A 76 4.08 11.26 20.66
CA PRO A 76 5.39 10.62 20.80
C PRO A 76 5.71 10.25 22.25
N LYS A 77 5.39 11.14 23.20
CA LYS A 77 5.60 10.92 24.64
C LYS A 77 4.74 9.76 25.13
N LEU A 78 3.45 9.76 24.77
CA LEU A 78 2.50 8.74 25.15
C LEU A 78 2.84 7.38 24.52
N ALA A 79 3.32 7.36 23.27
CA ALA A 79 3.80 6.13 22.63
C ALA A 79 4.99 5.53 23.39
N LYS A 80 5.96 6.36 23.80
CA LYS A 80 7.11 5.90 24.60
C LYS A 80 6.70 5.35 25.95
N GLU A 81 5.85 6.08 26.69
CA GLU A 81 5.34 5.61 27.99
C GLU A 81 4.55 4.31 27.88
N LYS A 82 3.76 4.13 26.81
CA LYS A 82 3.02 2.89 26.54
C LYS A 82 3.96 1.74 26.19
N LEU A 83 4.99 1.98 25.37
CA LEU A 83 5.97 0.97 25.02
C LEU A 83 6.78 0.51 26.24
N GLU A 84 7.21 1.45 27.09
CA GLU A 84 7.88 1.14 28.37
C GLU A 84 6.99 0.30 29.29
N LYS A 85 5.68 0.59 29.37
CA LYS A 85 4.71 -0.21 30.12
C LYS A 85 4.47 -1.60 29.54
N MET A 86 4.59 -1.77 28.22
CA MET A 86 4.44 -3.07 27.56
C MET A 86 5.64 -3.99 27.82
N GLY A 87 6.83 -3.42 28.04
CA GLY A 87 8.05 -4.18 28.31
C GLY A 87 8.64 -4.86 27.06
N PRO A 88 9.58 -5.80 27.22
CA PRO A 88 10.20 -6.50 26.11
C PRO A 88 9.19 -7.41 25.38
N MET A 89 9.39 -7.60 24.07
CA MET A 89 8.56 -8.50 23.28
C MET A 89 8.58 -9.92 23.86
N THR A 90 7.38 -10.47 24.02
CA THR A 90 7.17 -11.85 24.44
C THR A 90 7.56 -12.83 23.34
N LYS A 91 7.81 -14.08 23.71
CA LYS A 91 8.07 -15.16 22.74
C LYS A 91 6.94 -15.29 21.71
N ASN A 92 5.69 -15.09 22.13
CA ASN A 92 4.53 -15.19 21.25
C ASN A 92 4.49 -14.06 20.22
N GLU A 93 4.84 -12.82 20.60
CA GLU A 93 4.92 -11.69 19.66
C GLU A 93 6.03 -11.88 18.63
N ILE A 94 7.18 -12.44 19.05
CA ILE A 94 8.29 -12.78 18.15
C ILE A 94 7.86 -13.89 17.18
N ILE A 95 7.20 -14.94 17.67
CA ILE A 95 6.67 -16.02 16.81
C ILE A 95 5.66 -15.44 15.82
N MET A 96 4.71 -14.63 16.28
CA MET A 96 3.71 -13.99 15.42
C MET A 96 4.36 -13.11 14.34
N GLY A 97 5.29 -12.24 14.72
CA GLY A 97 6.04 -11.40 13.79
C GLY A 97 6.85 -12.22 12.77
N GLY A 98 7.47 -13.31 13.22
CA GLY A 98 8.19 -14.25 12.35
C GLY A 98 7.25 -14.97 11.38
N THR A 99 6.09 -15.44 11.83
CA THR A 99 5.10 -16.09 10.97
C THR A 99 4.51 -15.12 9.96
N LEU A 100 4.22 -13.87 10.34
CA LEU A 100 3.74 -12.84 9.44
C LEU A 100 4.77 -12.53 8.35
N LEU A 101 6.03 -12.40 8.73
CA LEU A 101 7.11 -12.17 7.78
C LEU A 101 7.27 -13.35 6.80
N LEU A 102 7.19 -14.59 7.30
CA LEU A 102 7.24 -15.77 6.45
C LEU A 102 6.07 -15.80 5.45
N THR A 103 4.86 -15.49 5.90
CA THR A 103 3.68 -15.42 5.02
C THR A 103 3.88 -14.39 3.91
N VAL A 104 4.30 -13.17 4.24
CA VAL A 104 4.53 -12.09 3.26
C VAL A 104 5.67 -12.40 2.30
N CYS A 105 6.65 -13.23 2.67
CA CYS A 105 7.72 -13.65 1.77
C CYS A 105 7.34 -14.81 0.84
N VAL A 106 6.30 -15.57 1.18
CA VAL A 106 5.85 -16.74 0.40
C VAL A 106 4.71 -16.37 -0.56
N ASP A 107 3.93 -15.33 -0.24
CA ASP A 107 2.93 -14.70 -1.11
C ASP A 107 3.55 -13.72 -2.12
#